data_AF-A0A521TZN9-F1
#
_entry.id   AF-A0A521TZN9-F1
#
_cell.length_a   1.000
_cell.length_b   1.000
_cell.length_c   1.000
_cell.angle_alpha   90.00
_cell.angle_beta   90.00
_cell.angle_gamma   90.00
#
_symmetry.space_group_name_H-M   'P 1'
#
loop_
_entity.id
_entity.type
_entity.pdbx_description
1 polymer ?
#
loop_
_entity_poly.entity_id
_entity_poly.type
_entity_poly.pdbx_seq_one_letter_code
_entity_poly.pdbx_strand_id
1 'polypeptide(L)'
;MSPTDKRRLQGLRALLQDVVEHGSTAVERVHRTTADRTFAVLEAIPPVAGVAKVARDVHGAVLTGVYGSIRQVNRAVGEVLTAVIEESTKPEEE
;
A
#
# COMPACT_ATOMS: atom_id res chain seq x y z
N MET A 1 16.76 -19.79 18.90
CA MET A 1 16.78 -18.30 18.89
C MET A 1 16.29 -17.78 20.23
N SER A 2 16.86 -16.70 20.81
CA SER A 2 16.41 -16.23 22.13
C SER A 2 15.02 -15.56 22.05
N PRO A 3 14.23 -15.55 23.14
CA PRO A 3 12.94 -14.86 23.18
C PRO A 3 13.04 -13.36 22.84
N THR A 4 14.19 -12.74 23.14
CA THR A 4 14.46 -11.34 22.84
C THR A 4 14.70 -11.11 21.35
N ASP A 5 15.39 -12.04 20.67
CA ASP A 5 15.62 -11.95 19.22
C ASP A 5 14.31 -12.10 18.44
N LYS A 6 13.42 -13.01 18.87
CA LYS A 6 12.07 -13.16 18.29
C LYS A 6 11.28 -11.85 18.37
N ARG A 7 11.23 -11.21 19.54
CA ARG A 7 10.53 -9.93 19.73
C ARG A 7 11.12 -8.81 18.85
N ARG A 8 12.44 -8.76 18.71
CA ARG A 8 13.11 -7.78 17.83
C ARG A 8 12.73 -7.97 16.36
N LEU A 9 12.71 -9.20 15.87
CA LEU A 9 12.28 -9.54 14.51
C LEU A 9 10.81 -9.17 14.26
N GLN A 10 9.92 -9.50 15.20
CA GLN A 10 8.51 -9.11 15.10
C GLN A 10 8.32 -7.59 15.09
N GLY A 11 9.05 -6.87 15.94
CA GLY A 11 9.04 -5.41 15.97
C GLY A 11 9.54 -4.79 14.66
N LEU A 12 10.66 -5.29 14.12
CA LEU A 12 11.18 -4.82 12.83
C LEU A 12 10.19 -5.08 11.69
N ARG A 13 9.59 -6.28 11.63
CA ARG A 13 8.56 -6.62 10.64
C ARG A 13 7.37 -5.65 10.74
N ALA A 14 6.89 -5.35 11.93
CA ALA A 14 5.77 -4.43 12.14
C ALA A 14 6.11 -3.02 11.66
N LEU A 15 7.31 -2.51 12.01
CA LEU A 15 7.77 -1.20 11.55
C LEU A 15 7.85 -1.11 10.02
N LEU A 16 8.41 -2.13 9.36
CA LEU A 16 8.49 -2.16 7.90
C LEU A 16 7.11 -2.18 7.26
N GLN A 17 6.19 -2.97 7.80
CA GLN A 17 4.81 -3.05 7.32
C GLN A 17 4.10 -1.70 7.44
N ASP A 18 4.25 -1.00 8.57
CA ASP A 18 3.65 0.31 8.79
C ASP A 18 4.24 1.37 7.87
N VAL A 19 5.56 1.34 7.63
CA VAL A 19 6.23 2.25 6.70
C VAL A 19 5.68 2.09 5.29
N VAL A 20 5.49 0.85 4.81
CA VAL A 20 4.93 0.61 3.46
C VAL A 20 3.47 1.03 3.39
N GLU A 21 2.66 0.75 4.42
CA GLU A 21 1.25 1.13 4.48
C GLU A 21 1.09 2.66 4.42
N HIS A 22 1.80 3.39 5.28
CA HIS A 22 1.72 4.84 5.35
C HIS A 22 2.42 5.52 4.17
N GLY A 23 3.56 4.99 3.73
CA GLY A 23 4.30 5.50 2.58
C GLY A 23 3.47 5.40 1.30
N SER A 24 2.89 4.23 1.02
CA SER A 24 2.02 4.04 -0.15
C SER A 24 0.81 4.97 -0.11
N THR A 25 0.19 5.17 1.06
CA THR A 25 -0.93 6.10 1.25
C THR A 25 -0.53 7.57 1.01
N ALA A 26 0.67 7.97 1.45
CA ALA A 26 1.18 9.32 1.23
C ALA A 26 1.42 9.57 -0.27
N VAL A 27 2.05 8.62 -0.97
CA VAL A 27 2.29 8.72 -2.42
C VAL A 27 0.96 8.72 -3.18
N GLU A 28 0.00 7.86 -2.82
CA GLU A 28 -1.34 7.84 -3.42
C GLU A 28 -2.01 9.21 -3.36
N ARG A 29 -1.91 9.89 -2.21
CA ARG A 29 -2.48 11.23 -2.01
C ARG A 29 -1.84 12.28 -2.91
N VAL A 30 -0.51 12.28 -3.02
CA VAL A 30 0.23 13.21 -3.88
C VAL A 30 -0.11 12.96 -5.35
N HIS A 31 -0.16 11.70 -5.76
CA HIS A 31 -0.51 11.30 -7.13
C HIS A 31 -1.95 11.74 -7.46
N ARG A 32 -2.92 11.45 -6.58
CA ARG A 32 -4.32 11.89 -6.73
C ARG A 32 -4.43 13.41 -6.85
N THR A 33 -3.82 14.15 -5.91
CA THR A 33 -3.85 15.62 -5.90
C THR A 33 -3.28 16.22 -7.19
N THR A 34 -2.21 15.61 -7.71
CA THR A 34 -1.57 16.06 -8.96
C THR A 34 -2.48 15.81 -10.15
N ALA A 35 -3.07 14.62 -10.27
CA ALA A 35 -4.02 14.31 -11.33
C ALA A 35 -5.27 15.19 -11.27
N ASP A 36 -5.78 15.45 -10.06
CA ASP A 36 -6.98 16.26 -9.85
C ASP A 36 -6.84 17.69 -10.40
N ARG A 37 -5.66 18.29 -10.24
CA ARG A 37 -5.37 19.61 -10.81
C ARG A 37 -5.42 19.58 -12.33
N THR A 38 -4.82 18.56 -12.95
CA THR A 38 -4.81 18.41 -14.40
C THR A 38 -6.22 18.18 -14.95
N PHE A 39 -7.01 17.29 -14.35
CA PHE A 39 -8.38 17.05 -14.77
C PHE A 39 -9.28 18.26 -14.58
N ALA A 40 -9.11 19.03 -13.49
CA ALA A 40 -9.85 20.27 -13.30
C ALA A 40 -9.64 21.29 -14.44
N VAL A 41 -8.41 21.41 -14.96
CA VAL A 41 -8.12 22.27 -16.13
C VAL A 41 -8.83 21.76 -17.38
N LEU A 42 -8.80 20.45 -17.65
CA LEU A 42 -9.45 19.86 -18.83
C LEU A 42 -10.98 19.93 -18.75
N GLU A 43 -11.55 19.75 -17.57
CA GLU A 43 -12.99 19.82 -17.35
C GLU A 43 -13.56 21.24 -17.51
N ALA A 44 -12.72 22.27 -17.41
CA ALA A 44 -13.11 23.65 -17.68
C ALA A 44 -13.25 23.95 -19.20
N ILE A 45 -12.83 23.04 -20.08
CA ILE A 45 -12.87 23.21 -21.54
C ILE A 45 -14.13 22.49 -22.08
N PRO A 46 -15.19 23.21 -22.50
CA PRO A 46 -16.49 22.59 -22.80
C PRO A 46 -16.44 21.48 -23.86
N PRO A 47 -15.66 21.59 -24.96
CA PRO A 47 -15.57 20.52 -25.95
C PRO A 47 -15.06 19.17 -25.44
N VAL A 48 -14.28 19.15 -24.34
CA VAL A 48 -13.66 17.91 -23.82
C VAL A 48 -14.07 17.56 -22.40
N ALA A 49 -14.87 18.41 -21.74
CA ALA A 49 -15.21 18.27 -20.32
C ALA A 49 -15.83 16.91 -19.98
N GLY A 50 -16.73 16.40 -20.83
CA GLY A 50 -17.35 15.08 -20.62
C GLY A 50 -16.34 13.94 -20.65
N VAL A 51 -15.43 13.94 -21.63
CA VAL A 51 -14.37 12.93 -21.77
C VAL A 51 -13.36 13.05 -20.62
N ALA A 52 -13.03 14.27 -20.21
CA ALA A 52 -12.13 14.53 -19.09
C ALA A 52 -12.66 13.95 -17.77
N LYS A 53 -13.96 14.09 -17.49
CA LYS A 53 -14.60 13.48 -16.30
C LYS A 53 -14.52 11.96 -16.30
N VAL A 54 -14.85 11.33 -17.43
CA VAL A 54 -14.76 9.86 -17.56
C VAL A 54 -13.31 9.40 -17.36
N ALA A 55 -12.34 10.08 -17.96
CA ALA A 55 -10.93 9.77 -17.78
C ALA A 55 -10.47 9.94 -16.32
N ARG A 56 -10.98 10.95 -15.61
CA ARG A 56 -10.72 11.15 -14.18
C ARG A 56 -11.24 9.99 -13.34
N ASP A 57 -12.47 9.54 -13.59
CA ASP A 57 -13.08 8.44 -12.85
C ASP A 57 -12.30 7.13 -13.07
N VAL A 58 -11.96 6.82 -14.33
CA VAL A 58 -11.13 5.65 -14.67
C VAL A 58 -9.76 5.75 -14.02
N HIS A 59 -9.11 6.91 -14.09
CA HIS A 59 -7.83 7.14 -13.44
C HIS A 59 -7.93 6.93 -11.92
N GLY A 60 -8.97 7.47 -11.28
CA GLY A 60 -9.22 7.31 -9.85
C GLY A 60 -9.44 5.84 -9.43
N ALA A 61 -10.16 5.07 -10.24
CA ALA A 61 -10.36 3.64 -10.01
C ALA A 61 -9.05 2.85 -10.14
N VAL A 62 -8.27 3.09 -11.21
CA VAL A 62 -6.95 2.46 -11.41
C VAL A 62 -6.00 2.82 -10.28
N LEU A 63 -5.93 4.10 -9.89
CA LEU A 63 -5.10 4.57 -8.80
C LEU A 63 -5.43 3.83 -7.50
N THR A 64 -6.72 3.78 -7.14
CA THR A 64 -7.20 3.10 -5.94
C THR A 64 -6.86 1.60 -5.99
N GLY A 65 -7.02 0.96 -7.15
CA GLY A 65 -6.67 -0.43 -7.37
C GLY A 65 -5.17 -0.72 -7.17
N VAL A 66 -4.30 0.08 -7.77
CA VAL A 66 -2.84 -0.09 -7.67
C VAL A 66 -2.33 0.10 -6.25
N TYR A 67 -2.71 1.19 -5.57
CA TYR A 67 -2.27 1.39 -4.19
C TYR A 67 -2.93 0.41 -3.21
N GLY A 68 -4.17 -0.01 -3.50
CA GLY A 68 -4.85 -1.07 -2.77
C GLY A 68 -4.09 -2.41 -2.86
N SER A 69 -3.63 -2.79 -4.06
CA SER A 69 -2.88 -4.03 -4.25
C SER A 69 -1.52 -4.00 -3.55
N ILE A 70 -0.82 -2.87 -3.57
CA ILE A 70 0.43 -2.68 -2.80
C ILE A 70 0.20 -2.96 -1.32
N ARG A 71 -0.84 -2.37 -0.72
CA ARG A 71 -1.20 -2.60 0.68
C ARG A 71 -1.60 -4.05 0.95
N GLN A 72 -2.32 -4.68 0.03
CA GLN A 72 -2.72 -6.08 0.17
C GLN A 72 -1.49 -7.01 0.16
N VAL A 73 -0.56 -6.81 -0.78
CA VAL A 73 0.70 -7.55 -0.83
C VAL A 73 1.52 -7.32 0.44
N ASN A 74 1.60 -6.07 0.93
CA ASN A 74 2.29 -5.74 2.18
C ASN A 74 1.75 -6.53 3.38
N ARG A 75 0.41 -6.64 3.50
CA ARG A 75 -0.25 -7.43 4.55
C ARG A 75 0.04 -8.93 4.40
N ALA A 76 -0.08 -9.47 3.19
CA ALA A 76 0.19 -10.88 2.91
C ALA A 76 1.65 -11.26 3.24
N VAL A 77 2.61 -10.44 2.82
CA VAL A 77 4.03 -10.61 3.17
C VAL A 77 4.22 -10.56 4.69
N GLY A 78 3.56 -9.62 5.36
CA GLY A 78 3.59 -9.54 6.82
C GLY A 78 3.09 -10.81 7.49
N GLU A 79 1.98 -11.40 7.03
CA GLU A 79 1.43 -12.65 7.58
C GLU A 79 2.39 -13.82 7.39
N VAL A 80 2.97 -13.96 6.19
CA VAL A 80 3.97 -14.99 5.89
C VAL A 80 5.20 -14.85 6.80
N LEU A 81 5.74 -13.63 6.95
CA LEU A 81 6.87 -13.37 7.86
C LEU A 81 6.55 -13.75 9.31
N THR A 82 5.31 -13.54 9.76
CA THR A 82 4.89 -13.90 11.11
C THR A 82 4.94 -15.42 11.30
N ALA A 83 4.37 -16.18 10.35
CA ALA A 83 4.40 -17.63 10.37
C ALA A 83 5.83 -18.19 10.34
N VAL A 84 6.72 -17.62 9.50
CA VAL A 84 8.12 -18.04 9.42
C VAL A 84 8.89 -17.78 10.73
N ILE A 85 8.67 -16.62 11.36
CA ILE A 85 9.28 -16.30 12.66
C ILE A 85 8.76 -17.25 13.74
N GLU A 86 7.48 -17.64 13.69
CA GLU A 86 6.89 -18.60 14.64
C GLU A 86 7.46 -20.00 14.46
N GLU A 87 7.50 -20.51 13.23
CA GLU A 87 8.05 -21.83 12.90
C GLU A 87 9.51 -21.96 13.34
N SER A 88 10.34 -20.96 13.03
CA SER A 88 11.77 -20.92 13.39
C SER A 88 12.02 -20.86 14.91
N THR A 89 10.96 -20.78 15.71
CA THR A 89 11.01 -20.69 17.18
C THR A 89 10.35 -21.85 17.89
N LYS A 90 9.82 -22.84 17.15
CA LYS A 90 9.36 -24.09 17.76
C LYS A 90 10.58 -24.85 18.32
N PRO A 91 10.48 -25.41 19.55
CA PRO A 91 11.51 -26.32 20.05
C PRO A 91 11.55 -27.57 19.16
N GLU A 92 12.75 -28.10 18.87
CA GLU A 92 12.89 -29.42 18.24
C GLU A 92 12.21 -30.44 19.15
N GLU A 93 11.17 -31.11 18.66
CA GLU A 93 10.54 -32.22 19.37
C GLU A 93 11.54 -33.40 19.36
N GLU A 94 12.13 -33.71 20.53
CA GLU A 94 12.93 -34.92 20.79
C GLU A 94 12.08 -36.20 20.74
#